data_AF-A0A6G2PQ65-F1
#
_entry.id   AF-A0A6G2PQ65-F1
#
_cell.length_a   1.000
_cell.length_b   1.000
_cell.length_c   1.000
_cell.angle_alpha   90.00
_cell.angle_beta   90.00
_cell.angle_gamma   90.00
#
_symmetry.space_group_name_H-M   'P 1'
#
loop_
_entity.id
_entity.type
_entity.pdbx_description
1 polymer ?
#
loop_
_entity_poly.entity_id
_entity_poly.type
_entity_poly.pdbx_seq_one_letter_code
_entity_poly.pdbx_strand_id
1 'polypeptide(L)'
;MYEPNVVGDWQEYEEHAGLRVRVHRLEAAEPPRGRDDAAAGLTYFSVRVTIENRGTRHFGIHLEDGQLDVRVGPDGEGAFIDWRNSQFIEGFDVYPLRRATAVLYAAAPEAALTHVDIQVQLRVDEEWTERRLWAGGTDVQEATAQTAPVGSAQGDLAHQVSVFLKEQTEPGTA
;
A
#
# COMPACT_ATOMS: atom_id res chain seq x y z
N MET A 1 -5.74 -18.24 -11.88
CA MET A 1 -4.66 -17.67 -11.06
C MET A 1 -5.07 -16.23 -10.78
N TYR A 2 -5.12 -15.79 -9.52
CA TYR A 2 -5.46 -14.40 -9.22
C TYR A 2 -4.24 -13.55 -9.56
N GLU A 3 -4.40 -12.52 -10.39
CA GLU A 3 -3.32 -11.58 -10.67
C GLU A 3 -2.94 -10.86 -9.36
N PRO A 4 -1.64 -10.60 -9.11
CA PRO A 4 -1.22 -9.87 -7.92
C PRO A 4 -1.86 -8.47 -7.87
N ASN A 5 -2.06 -7.94 -6.66
CA ASN A 5 -2.64 -6.61 -6.47
C ASN A 5 -1.68 -5.52 -6.98
N VAL A 6 -2.20 -4.36 -7.38
CA VAL A 6 -1.34 -3.27 -7.86
C VAL A 6 -0.86 -2.42 -6.68
N VAL A 7 0.36 -1.89 -6.77
CA VAL A 7 0.89 -0.90 -5.81
C VAL A 7 -0.17 0.20 -5.57
N GLY A 8 -0.49 0.43 -4.31
CA GLY A 8 -1.56 1.33 -3.86
C GLY A 8 -2.77 0.62 -3.25
N ASP A 9 -2.97 -0.66 -3.51
CA ASP A 9 -4.10 -1.44 -3.00
C ASP A 9 -3.89 -1.95 -1.57
N TRP A 10 -4.98 -2.00 -0.80
CA TRP A 10 -5.00 -2.60 0.54
C TRP A 10 -5.32 -4.09 0.46
N GLN A 11 -4.58 -4.90 1.20
CA GLN A 11 -4.87 -6.32 1.43
C GLN A 11 -5.11 -6.54 2.93
N GLU A 12 -6.17 -7.25 3.28
CA GLU A 12 -6.55 -7.56 4.66
C GLU A 12 -6.11 -8.98 5.06
N TYR A 13 -5.80 -9.18 6.33
CA TYR A 13 -5.49 -10.49 6.91
C TYR A 13 -6.76 -11.07 7.56
N GLU A 14 -7.30 -12.16 7.01
CA GLU A 14 -8.55 -12.77 7.48
C GLU A 14 -8.41 -13.28 8.92
N GLU A 15 -7.23 -13.81 9.26
CA GLU A 15 -6.82 -14.25 10.58
C GLU A 15 -6.73 -13.11 11.61
N HIS A 16 -6.66 -11.86 11.15
CA HIS A 16 -6.49 -10.65 11.96
C HIS A 16 -7.48 -9.57 11.52
N ALA A 17 -8.78 -9.82 11.76
CA ALA A 17 -9.88 -8.95 11.34
C ALA A 17 -9.60 -7.45 11.56
N GLY A 18 -9.66 -6.68 10.47
CA GLY A 18 -9.40 -5.24 10.44
C GLY A 18 -7.93 -4.84 10.27
N LEU A 19 -6.97 -5.77 10.37
CA LEU A 19 -5.57 -5.51 10.08
C LEU A 19 -5.32 -5.63 8.58
N ARG A 20 -4.80 -4.56 7.99
CA ARG A 20 -4.56 -4.50 6.55
C ARG A 20 -3.24 -3.82 6.23
N VAL A 21 -2.64 -4.23 5.13
CA VAL A 21 -1.34 -3.79 4.65
C VAL A 21 -1.48 -3.26 3.23
N ARG A 22 -0.64 -2.29 2.88
CA ARG A 22 -0.55 -1.72 1.54
C ARG A 22 0.90 -1.38 1.23
N VAL A 23 1.32 -1.71 0.03
CA VAL A 23 2.56 -1.24 -0.58
C VAL A 23 2.23 -0.05 -1.47
N HIS A 24 2.91 1.08 -1.32
CA HIS A 24 2.61 2.30 -2.07
C HIS A 24 3.80 3.24 -2.19
N ARG A 25 3.66 4.28 -3.00
CA ARG A 25 4.70 5.29 -3.25
C ARG A 25 6.00 4.64 -3.72
N LEU A 26 5.89 3.79 -4.73
CA LEU A 26 7.03 3.23 -5.45
C LEU A 26 7.61 4.33 -6.35
N GLU A 27 8.71 4.94 -5.95
CA GLU A 27 9.27 6.12 -6.63
C GLU A 27 10.80 6.12 -6.61
N ALA A 28 11.42 6.71 -7.64
CA ALA A 28 12.84 6.97 -7.63
C ALA A 28 13.21 7.88 -6.44
N ALA A 29 14.18 7.47 -5.63
CA ALA A 29 14.54 8.18 -4.41
C ALA A 29 15.96 7.83 -3.98
N GLU A 30 16.73 8.82 -3.55
CA GLU A 30 18.07 8.59 -3.02
C GLU A 30 18.04 8.24 -1.52
N PRO A 31 18.89 7.32 -1.06
CA PRO A 31 18.97 6.93 0.35
C PRO A 31 19.49 8.07 1.25
N PRO A 32 18.93 8.24 2.46
CA PRO A 32 19.23 9.38 3.34
C PRO A 32 20.67 9.41 3.89
N ARG A 33 21.34 8.26 3.99
CA ARG A 33 22.72 8.15 4.52
C ARG A 33 23.77 7.98 3.41
N GLY A 34 23.40 8.27 2.17
CA GLY A 34 24.22 8.05 0.99
C GLY A 34 24.08 6.63 0.42
N ARG A 35 24.56 6.46 -0.81
CA ARG A 35 24.51 5.22 -1.57
C ARG A 35 25.45 4.17 -0.99
N ASP A 36 25.04 2.91 -1.08
CA ASP A 36 25.91 1.76 -0.82
C ASP A 36 26.81 1.49 -2.04
N ASP A 37 28.08 1.17 -1.80
CA ASP A 37 29.03 0.85 -2.87
C ASP A 37 28.60 -0.41 -3.65
N ALA A 38 27.90 -1.36 -3.00
CA ALA A 38 27.34 -2.54 -3.65
C ALA A 38 26.22 -2.19 -4.65
N ALA A 39 25.62 -1.02 -4.54
CA ALA A 39 24.61 -0.50 -5.47
C ALA A 39 25.21 0.37 -6.60
N ALA A 40 26.54 0.35 -6.78
CA ALA A 40 27.19 1.11 -7.84
C ALA A 40 26.64 0.74 -9.23
N GLY A 41 26.19 1.76 -9.97
CA GLY A 41 25.59 1.59 -11.30
C GLY A 41 24.11 1.20 -11.30
N LEU A 42 23.48 1.05 -10.13
CA LEU A 42 22.04 0.81 -10.00
C LEU A 42 21.28 2.12 -9.79
N THR A 43 19.98 2.07 -10.11
CA THR A 43 19.02 3.15 -9.85
C THR A 43 18.29 2.85 -8.55
N TYR A 44 18.40 3.77 -7.60
CA TYR A 44 17.70 3.67 -6.33
C TYR A 44 16.23 4.08 -6.46
N PHE A 45 15.39 3.37 -5.73
CA PHE A 45 13.99 3.68 -5.52
C PHE A 45 13.63 3.44 -4.06
N SER A 46 12.52 4.04 -3.65
CA SER A 46 11.90 3.78 -2.36
C SER A 46 10.49 3.27 -2.52
N VAL A 47 10.03 2.52 -1.52
CA VAL A 47 8.64 2.10 -1.41
C VAL A 47 8.21 2.14 0.05
N ARG A 48 6.93 2.43 0.28
CA ARG A 48 6.33 2.45 1.61
C ARG A 48 5.42 1.25 1.81
N VAL A 49 5.58 0.60 2.95
CA VAL A 49 4.67 -0.45 3.41
C VAL A 49 3.94 0.06 4.63
N THR A 50 2.64 0.33 4.48
CA THR A 50 1.81 0.83 5.58
C THR A 50 0.89 -0.26 6.07
N ILE A 51 0.88 -0.47 7.38
CA ILE A 51 -0.07 -1.30 8.09
C ILE A 51 -1.09 -0.37 8.75
N GLU A 52 -2.37 -0.68 8.60
CA GLU A 52 -3.48 0.01 9.27
C GLU A 52 -4.31 -0.99 10.07
N ASN A 53 -4.74 -0.57 11.26
CA ASN A 53 -5.68 -1.31 12.07
C ASN A 53 -7.06 -0.63 12.05
N ARG A 54 -8.04 -1.29 11.43
CA ARG A 54 -9.48 -0.92 11.48
C ARG A 54 -10.30 -1.81 12.41
N GLY A 55 -9.65 -2.75 13.10
CA GLY A 55 -10.27 -3.62 14.08
C GLY A 55 -10.50 -2.92 15.42
N THR A 56 -10.88 -3.71 16.42
CA THR A 56 -11.27 -3.24 17.76
C THR A 56 -10.19 -3.45 18.84
N ARG A 57 -9.16 -4.27 18.55
CA ARG A 57 -8.02 -4.54 19.44
C ARG A 57 -6.72 -4.03 18.85
N HIS A 58 -5.66 -3.91 19.66
CA HIS A 58 -4.32 -3.68 19.12
C HIS A 58 -3.73 -4.97 18.55
N PHE A 59 -2.71 -4.81 17.70
CA PHE A 59 -1.87 -5.87 17.18
C PHE A 59 -0.41 -5.46 17.35
N GLY A 60 0.41 -6.33 17.92
CA GLY A 60 1.85 -6.16 17.93
C GLY A 60 2.42 -6.61 16.59
N ILE A 61 3.10 -5.72 15.85
CA ILE A 61 3.58 -6.03 14.51
C ILE A 61 5.10 -5.90 14.39
N HIS A 62 5.69 -6.77 13.57
CA HIS A 62 7.05 -6.64 13.09
C HIS A 62 7.05 -6.66 11.56
N LEU A 63 7.82 -5.75 10.97
CA LEU A 63 8.17 -5.72 9.56
C LEU A 63 9.66 -5.42 9.41
N GLU A 64 10.47 -6.47 9.41
CA GLU A 64 11.95 -6.43 9.48
C GLU A 64 12.62 -7.00 8.22
N ASP A 65 13.95 -7.11 8.24
CA ASP A 65 14.71 -7.79 7.19
C ASP A 65 14.27 -9.26 7.01
N GLY A 66 14.32 -9.75 5.77
CA GLY A 66 13.85 -11.08 5.37
C GLY A 66 12.33 -11.26 5.30
N GLN A 67 11.55 -10.27 5.76
CA GLN A 67 10.08 -10.25 5.66
C GLN A 67 9.57 -9.55 4.40
N LEU A 68 10.49 -8.94 3.66
CA LEU A 68 10.26 -8.24 2.42
C LEU A 68 11.15 -8.87 1.34
N ASP A 69 10.57 -9.17 0.18
CA ASP A 69 11.33 -9.59 -1.00
C ASP A 69 10.91 -8.69 -2.18
N VAL A 70 11.89 -8.26 -2.97
CA VAL A 70 11.66 -7.36 -4.09
C VAL A 70 12.26 -7.96 -5.35
N ARG A 71 11.38 -8.22 -6.32
CA ARG A 71 11.74 -8.73 -7.65
C ARG A 71 11.53 -7.67 -8.71
N VAL A 72 12.41 -7.65 -9.70
CA VAL A 72 12.40 -6.66 -10.78
C VAL A 72 12.52 -7.32 -12.14
N GLY A 73 12.01 -6.64 -13.15
CA GLY A 73 12.02 -7.11 -14.52
C GLY A 73 11.12 -8.34 -14.76
N PRO A 74 11.02 -8.78 -16.02
CA PRO A 74 10.09 -9.83 -16.43
C PRO A 74 10.48 -11.23 -15.90
N ASP A 75 11.76 -11.43 -15.59
CA ASP A 75 12.29 -12.72 -15.12
C ASP A 75 12.31 -12.83 -13.58
N GLY A 76 11.91 -11.77 -12.87
CA GLY A 76 11.84 -11.78 -11.41
C GLY A 76 13.21 -11.77 -10.71
N GLU A 77 14.15 -10.97 -11.21
CA GLU A 77 15.49 -10.85 -10.62
C GLU A 77 15.44 -10.14 -9.27
N GLY A 78 16.33 -10.51 -8.34
CA GLY A 78 16.37 -9.88 -7.02
C GLY A 78 16.88 -8.43 -7.09
N ALA A 79 16.17 -7.50 -6.46
CA ALA A 79 16.69 -6.14 -6.24
C ALA A 79 17.71 -6.13 -5.10
N PHE A 80 18.65 -5.18 -5.15
CA PHE A 80 19.49 -4.87 -4.00
C PHE A 80 18.66 -4.14 -2.95
N ILE A 81 18.57 -4.64 -1.73
CA ILE A 81 17.88 -3.97 -0.62
C ILE A 81 18.92 -3.28 0.26
N ASP A 82 18.74 -1.98 0.49
CA ASP A 82 19.59 -1.19 1.38
C ASP A 82 18.98 -1.15 2.79
N TRP A 83 19.21 -2.19 3.57
CA TRP A 83 18.73 -2.31 4.95
C TRP A 83 19.27 -1.21 5.87
N ARG A 84 20.45 -0.65 5.58
CA ARG A 84 21.04 0.44 6.38
C ARG A 84 20.26 1.74 6.21
N ASN A 85 19.71 2.00 5.03
CA ASN A 85 18.92 3.20 4.74
C ASN A 85 17.41 3.02 4.94
N SER A 86 16.95 1.78 5.03
CA SER A 86 15.55 1.45 5.26
C SER A 86 15.11 1.69 6.70
N GLN A 87 13.80 1.88 6.89
CA GLN A 87 13.13 2.07 8.17
C GLN A 87 12.12 0.94 8.34
N PHE A 88 12.45 0.00 9.22
CA PHE A 88 11.64 -1.17 9.53
C PHE A 88 10.71 -0.91 10.71
N ILE A 89 9.79 -1.84 10.96
CA ILE A 89 8.93 -1.83 12.16
C ILE A 89 9.43 -2.94 13.08
N GLU A 90 10.16 -2.58 14.12
CA GLU A 90 10.87 -3.49 15.02
C GLU A 90 10.07 -3.76 16.31
N GLY A 91 8.81 -4.18 16.16
CA GLY A 91 7.90 -4.43 17.29
C GLY A 91 7.12 -3.18 17.72
N PHE A 92 5.97 -2.96 17.09
CA PHE A 92 5.10 -1.81 17.35
C PHE A 92 3.65 -2.23 17.55
N ASP A 93 2.98 -1.68 18.57
CA ASP A 93 1.56 -1.89 18.79
C ASP A 93 0.71 -0.93 17.95
N VAL A 94 0.06 -1.45 16.91
CA VAL A 94 -0.89 -0.67 16.12
C VAL A 94 -2.25 -0.74 16.79
N TYR A 95 -2.59 0.31 17.54
CA TYR A 95 -3.92 0.47 18.12
C TYR A 95 -5.02 0.72 17.06
N PRO A 96 -6.30 0.52 17.41
CA PRO A 96 -7.41 0.83 16.51
C PRO A 96 -7.33 2.23 15.90
N LEU A 97 -7.61 2.32 14.60
CA LEU A 97 -7.55 3.52 13.76
C LEU A 97 -6.16 4.16 13.65
N ARG A 98 -5.09 3.41 13.98
CA ARG A 98 -3.71 3.83 13.80
C ARG A 98 -3.04 3.12 12.63
N ARG A 99 -1.91 3.69 12.22
CA ARG A 99 -1.05 3.19 11.16
C ARG A 99 0.39 3.16 11.62
N ALA A 100 1.13 2.19 11.10
CA ALA A 100 2.58 2.14 11.14
C ALA A 100 3.10 2.00 9.71
N THR A 101 4.26 2.59 9.40
CA THR A 101 4.79 2.58 8.03
C THR A 101 6.29 2.29 8.04
N ALA A 102 6.67 1.25 7.32
CA ALA A 102 8.05 0.99 6.94
C ALA A 102 8.38 1.73 5.63
N VAL A 103 9.64 2.13 5.47
CA VAL A 103 10.17 2.71 4.23
C VAL A 103 11.36 1.86 3.80
N LEU A 104 11.25 1.24 2.63
CA LEU A 104 12.30 0.42 2.05
C LEU A 104 13.04 1.25 1.01
N TYR A 105 14.37 1.22 1.06
CA TYR A 105 15.24 1.68 -0.02
C TYR A 105 15.85 0.46 -0.72
N ALA A 106 15.73 0.44 -2.04
CA ALA A 106 16.26 -0.63 -2.87
C ALA A 106 16.84 -0.06 -4.17
N ALA A 107 17.63 -0.87 -4.86
CA ALA A 107 18.25 -0.48 -6.12
C ALA A 107 18.24 -1.63 -7.12
N ALA A 108 18.08 -1.30 -8.40
CA ALA A 108 18.10 -2.25 -9.50
C ALA A 108 18.53 -1.57 -10.81
N PRO A 109 18.84 -2.34 -11.88
CA PRO A 109 19.06 -1.75 -13.21
C PRO A 109 17.82 -0.97 -13.65
N GLU A 110 18.01 0.25 -14.15
CA GLU A 110 16.91 1.16 -14.53
C GLU A 110 15.89 0.52 -15.47
N ALA A 111 16.37 -0.22 -16.49
CA ALA A 111 15.52 -0.90 -17.46
C ALA A 111 14.60 -1.97 -16.83
N ALA A 112 14.95 -2.52 -15.66
CA ALA A 112 14.16 -3.52 -14.97
C ALA A 112 13.02 -2.91 -14.11
N LEU A 113 13.06 -1.60 -13.82
CA LEU A 113 12.09 -0.94 -12.92
C LEU A 113 10.71 -0.71 -13.55
N THR A 114 10.52 -1.13 -14.81
CA THR A 114 9.20 -1.19 -15.45
C THR A 114 8.28 -2.24 -14.82
N HIS A 115 8.86 -3.25 -14.17
CA HIS A 115 8.17 -4.31 -13.45
C HIS A 115 8.83 -4.49 -12.10
N VAL A 116 8.06 -4.30 -11.03
CA VAL A 116 8.52 -4.42 -9.65
C VAL A 116 7.45 -5.19 -8.87
N ASP A 117 7.84 -6.35 -8.38
CA ASP A 117 7.03 -7.20 -7.53
C ASP A 117 7.55 -7.13 -6.10
N ILE A 118 6.67 -6.84 -5.16
CA ILE A 118 7.00 -6.65 -3.74
C ILE A 118 6.17 -7.63 -2.93
N GLN A 119 6.86 -8.56 -2.31
CA GLN A 119 6.26 -9.52 -1.40
C GLN A 119 6.48 -9.07 0.04
N VAL A 120 5.41 -9.12 0.85
CA VAL A 120 5.42 -8.75 2.27
C VAL A 120 4.92 -9.94 3.09
N GLN A 121 5.66 -10.28 4.14
CA GLN A 121 5.26 -11.26 5.14
C GLN A 121 5.29 -10.63 6.53
N LEU A 122 4.15 -10.12 6.99
CA LEU A 122 4.07 -9.49 8.30
C LEU A 122 4.19 -10.54 9.41
N ARG A 123 4.80 -10.16 10.53
CA ARG A 123 4.68 -10.92 11.79
C ARG A 123 3.75 -10.18 12.73
N VAL A 124 2.73 -10.84 13.23
CA VAL A 124 1.66 -10.27 14.07
C VAL A 124 1.54 -11.11 15.33
N ASP A 125 1.61 -10.47 16.51
CA ASP A 125 1.49 -11.14 17.81
C ASP A 125 2.41 -12.39 17.91
N GLU A 126 3.65 -12.27 17.42
CA GLU A 126 4.67 -13.33 17.31
C GLU A 126 4.43 -14.43 16.25
N GLU A 127 3.31 -14.41 15.52
CA GLU A 127 2.96 -15.36 14.47
C GLU A 127 3.19 -14.80 13.06
N TRP A 128 3.54 -15.66 12.11
CA TRP A 128 3.74 -15.28 10.71
C TRP A 128 2.43 -15.28 9.95
N THR A 129 2.11 -14.17 9.26
CA THR A 129 0.98 -14.14 8.35
C THR A 129 1.29 -14.85 7.04
N GLU A 130 0.27 -15.07 6.22
CA GLU A 130 0.47 -15.38 4.81
C GLU A 130 1.22 -14.25 4.09
N ARG A 131 1.89 -14.60 2.98
CA ARG A 131 2.59 -13.63 2.14
C ARG A 131 1.59 -12.90 1.26
N ARG A 132 1.74 -11.59 1.17
CA ARG A 132 0.96 -10.73 0.26
C ARG A 132 1.88 -10.18 -0.81
N LEU A 133 1.39 -10.08 -2.05
CA LEU A 133 2.16 -9.65 -3.22
C LEU A 133 1.51 -8.43 -3.85
N TRP A 134 2.34 -7.45 -4.22
CA TRP A 134 1.97 -6.31 -5.05
C TRP A 134 2.88 -6.22 -6.26
N ALA A 135 2.29 -5.89 -7.41
CA ALA A 135 2.99 -5.63 -8.66
C ALA A 135 2.87 -4.16 -9.05
N GLY A 136 3.90 -3.59 -9.67
CA GLY A 136 3.93 -2.22 -10.14
C GLY A 136 5.16 -1.91 -10.98
N GLY A 137 5.53 -0.64 -11.05
CA GLY A 137 6.74 -0.14 -11.69
C GLY A 137 6.95 1.32 -11.28
N THR A 138 8.16 1.86 -11.39
CA THR A 138 8.41 3.26 -10.99
C THR A 138 7.71 4.29 -11.86
N ASP A 139 7.33 3.91 -13.09
CA ASP A 139 6.49 4.73 -13.99
C ASP A 139 4.99 4.53 -13.75
N VAL A 140 4.62 3.55 -12.91
CA VAL A 140 3.24 3.33 -12.51
C VAL A 140 2.89 4.40 -11.50
N GLN A 141 2.36 5.52 -12.01
CA GLN A 141 1.76 6.53 -11.16
C GLN A 141 0.73 5.85 -10.26
N GLU A 142 0.87 6.04 -8.95
CA GLU A 142 -0.15 5.61 -8.00
C GLU A 142 -1.47 6.14 -8.52
N ALA A 143 -2.41 5.25 -8.85
CA ALA A 143 -3.79 5.63 -9.02
C ALA A 143 -4.22 6.15 -7.66
N THR A 144 -4.02 7.44 -7.41
CA THR A 144 -4.70 8.14 -6.34
C THR A 144 -6.14 7.69 -6.47
N ALA A 145 -6.64 6.97 -5.47
CA ALA A 145 -8.06 6.68 -5.37
C ALA A 145 -8.72 8.00 -5.72
N GLN A 146 -9.37 8.04 -6.89
CA GLN A 146 -9.96 9.28 -7.37
C GLN A 146 -10.95 9.63 -6.28
N THR A 147 -10.60 10.61 -5.43
CA THR A 147 -11.61 11.44 -4.82
C THR A 147 -12.35 11.96 -6.03
N ALA A 148 -13.51 11.35 -6.29
CA ALA A 148 -14.48 11.87 -7.21
C ALA A 148 -14.49 13.39 -6.98
N PRO A 149 -14.43 14.22 -8.03
CA PRO A 149 -14.45 15.65 -7.84
C PRO A 149 -15.64 15.94 -6.93
N VAL A 150 -15.37 16.53 -5.76
CA VAL A 150 -16.40 17.24 -5.01
C VAL A 150 -16.69 18.48 -5.87
N GLY A 151 -17.33 18.23 -7.01
CA GLY A 151 -18.05 19.23 -7.75
C GLY A 151 -19.10 19.74 -6.80
N SER A 152 -19.16 21.06 -6.69
CA SER A 152 -20.08 21.85 -5.89
C SER A 152 -21.54 21.65 -6.28
N ALA A 153 -22.05 20.43 -6.13
CA ALA A 153 -23.43 20.00 -6.41
C ALA A 153 -24.10 19.41 -5.16
N GLN A 154 -23.54 19.64 -3.97
CA GLN A 154 -24.12 19.18 -2.70
C GLN A 154 -25.47 19.85 -2.37
N GLY A 155 -25.85 20.89 -3.10
CA GLY A 155 -27.18 21.53 -3.02
C GLY A 155 -28.25 20.93 -3.93
N ASP A 156 -27.88 20.13 -4.95
CA ASP A 156 -28.81 19.70 -5.99
C ASP A 156 -29.41 18.31 -5.68
N LEU A 157 -28.60 17.35 -5.21
CA LEU A 157 -29.09 16.00 -4.91
C LEU A 157 -30.07 15.96 -3.74
N ALA A 158 -29.82 16.75 -2.68
CA ALA A 158 -30.75 16.85 -1.56
C ALA A 158 -32.08 17.50 -1.97
N HIS A 159 -32.04 18.46 -2.91
CA HIS A 159 -33.23 19.08 -3.47
C HIS A 159 -34.00 18.10 -4.38
N GLN A 160 -33.30 17.36 -5.24
CA GLN A 160 -33.90 16.35 -6.13
C GLN A 160 -34.53 15.20 -5.36
N VAL A 161 -33.89 14.70 -4.30
CA VAL A 161 -34.47 13.67 -3.42
C VAL A 161 -35.71 14.22 -2.67
N SER A 162 -35.68 15.49 -2.25
CA SER A 162 -36.83 16.12 -1.58
C SER A 162 -38.01 16.35 -2.52
N VAL A 163 -37.75 16.71 -3.78
CA VAL A 163 -38.78 16.88 -4.82
C VAL A 163 -39.40 15.53 -5.18
N PHE A 164 -38.57 14.50 -5.43
CA PHE A 164 -39.03 13.15 -5.75
C PHE A 164 -39.90 12.56 -4.63
N LEU A 165 -39.49 12.70 -3.35
CA LEU A 165 -40.29 12.21 -2.22
C LEU A 165 -41.63 12.95 -2.07
N LYS A 166 -41.67 14.26 -2.38
CA LYS A 166 -42.93 15.02 -2.40
C LYS A 166 -43.86 14.54 -3.52
N GLU A 167 -43.33 14.30 -4.71
CA GLU A 167 -44.10 13.78 -5.86
C GLU A 167 -44.63 12.35 -5.60
N GLN A 168 -43.91 11.53 -4.82
CA GLN A 168 -44.38 10.19 -4.42
C GLN A 168 -45.41 10.21 -3.27
N THR A 169 -45.65 11.35 -2.62
CA THR A 169 -46.57 11.48 -1.49
C THR A 169 -47.89 12.17 -1.86
N GLU A 170 -48.04 12.68 -3.09
CA GLU A 170 -49.34 13.16 -3.56
C GLU A 170 -50.21 11.98 -4.04
N PRO A 171 -51.39 11.76 -3.44
CA PRO A 171 -52.29 10.71 -3.90
C PRO A 171 -52.85 11.09 -5.27
N GLY A 172 -52.61 10.22 -6.26
CA GLY A 172 -53.30 10.27 -7.54
C GLY A 172 -54.80 10.35 -7.30
N THR A 173 -55.41 11.48 -7.66
CA THR A 173 -56.86 11.59 -7.75
C THR A 173 -57.22 11.39 -9.21
N ALA A 174 -57.48 10.14 -9.58
CA ALA A 174 -58.28 9.75 -10.74
C ALA A 174 -58.79 8.32 -10.53
#